data_AF-A0A951XB96-F1
#
_entry.id   AF-A0A951XB96-F1
#
_cell.length_a   1.000
_cell.length_b   1.000
_cell.length_c   1.000
_cell.angle_alpha   90.00
_cell.angle_beta   90.00
_cell.angle_gamma   90.00
#
_symmetry.space_group_name_H-M   'P 1'
#
loop_
_entity.id
_entity.type
_entity.pdbx_description
1 polymer ?
#
loop_
_entity_poly.entity_id
_entity_poly.type
_entity_poly.pdbx_seq_one_letter_code
_entity_poly.pdbx_strand_id
1 'polypeptide(L)'
;PSVITLFTPPDDEKNIKSGDLVKVEMQSISSTVYDYWYSLIQGASGNSSSASPANPISNIEGGALGYFSAHQIQSVSGMVQ
;
A
#
# COMPACT_ATOMS: atom_id res chain seq x y z
N PRO A 1 13.97 23.33 3.03
CA PRO A 1 13.04 22.71 2.05
C PRO A 1 12.22 21.59 2.71
N SER A 2 10.91 21.78 2.80
CA SER A 2 9.97 20.76 3.27
C SER A 2 9.69 19.80 2.12
N VAL A 3 9.91 18.49 2.32
CA VAL A 3 9.51 17.46 1.35
C VAL A 3 8.17 16.90 1.81
N ILE A 4 7.16 17.01 0.94
CA ILE A 4 5.81 16.47 1.19
C ILE A 4 5.64 15.22 0.33
N THR A 5 5.25 14.12 0.97
CA THR A 5 4.97 12.82 0.34
C THR A 5 3.46 12.56 0.38
N LEU A 6 2.86 12.14 -0.73
CA LEU A 6 1.39 11.98 -0.87
C LEU A 6 0.76 10.82 -0.05
N PHE A 7 1.53 10.13 0.78
CA PHE A 7 1.03 9.13 1.74
C PHE A 7 0.93 9.67 3.18
N THR A 8 1.01 10.99 3.34
CA THR A 8 0.88 11.62 4.66
C THR A 8 -0.55 11.42 5.16
N PRO A 9 -0.77 10.85 6.36
CA PRO A 9 -2.10 10.64 6.90
C PRO A 9 -2.88 11.96 7.02
N PRO A 10 -4.21 11.94 6.92
CA PRO A 10 -5.04 13.16 6.86
C PRO A 10 -4.91 14.07 8.09
N ASP A 11 -4.51 13.53 9.24
CA ASP A 11 -4.27 14.33 10.45
C ASP A 11 -2.97 15.15 10.40
N ASP A 12 -2.09 14.88 9.42
CA ASP A 12 -0.85 15.59 9.12
C ASP A 12 -0.98 16.39 7.80
N GLU A 13 -2.11 17.08 7.59
CA GLU A 13 -2.33 17.98 6.44
C GLU A 13 -1.37 19.19 6.48
N LYS A 14 -0.12 18.95 6.08
CA LYS A 14 0.80 20.01 5.67
C LYS A 14 0.25 20.59 4.38
N ASN A 15 -0.39 21.76 4.49
CA ASN A 15 -0.80 22.57 3.35
C ASN A 15 0.40 22.78 2.41
N ILE A 16 0.28 22.28 1.18
CA ILE A 16 1.26 22.47 0.11
C ILE A 16 1.25 23.95 -0.30
N LYS A 17 2.41 24.61 -0.27
CA LYS A 17 2.55 26.04 -0.59
C LYS A 17 3.55 26.24 -1.74
N SER A 18 3.42 27.37 -2.43
CA SER A 18 4.42 27.80 -3.41
C SER A 18 5.81 27.83 -2.77
N GLY A 19 6.80 27.27 -3.47
CA GLY A 19 8.16 27.07 -2.98
C GLY A 19 8.42 25.72 -2.31
N ASP A 20 7.40 24.90 -2.04
CA ASP A 20 7.60 23.53 -1.52
C ASP A 20 8.11 22.58 -2.62
N LEU A 21 8.92 21.59 -2.21
CA LEU A 21 9.32 20.49 -3.07
C LEU A 21 8.41 19.29 -2.79
N VAL A 22 7.55 18.97 -3.75
CA VAL A 22 6.65 17.82 -3.64
C VAL A 22 7.29 16.62 -4.33
N LYS A 23 7.27 15.46 -3.68
CA LYS A 23 7.64 14.18 -4.26
C LYS A 23 6.40 13.30 -4.37
N VAL A 24 6.10 12.87 -5.59
CA VAL A 24 5.06 11.87 -5.89
C VAL A 24 5.75 10.53 -6.07
N GLU A 25 5.27 9.51 -5.37
CA GLU A 25 5.77 8.14 -5.49
C GLU A 25 4.62 7.19 -5.87
N MET A 26 4.79 6.49 -6.99
CA MET A 26 3.88 5.44 -7.43
C MET A 26 4.51 4.08 -7.08
N GLN A 27 3.76 3.28 -6.31
CA GLN A 27 4.14 1.91 -5.97
C GLN A 27 3.20 0.94 -6.70
N SER A 28 3.78 0.02 -7.48
CA SER A 28 3.04 -1.02 -8.21
C SER A 28 3.36 -2.40 -7.65
N ILE A 29 2.32 -3.22 -7.48
CA ILE A 29 2.39 -4.60 -7.02
C ILE A 29 1.87 -5.56 -8.09
N SER A 30 2.29 -6.82 -8.03
CA SER A 30 1.69 -7.88 -8.85
C SER A 30 0.28 -8.23 -8.37
N SER A 31 -0.53 -8.82 -9.26
CA SER A 31 -1.87 -9.29 -8.95
C SER A 31 -1.88 -10.32 -7.80
N THR A 32 -0.90 -11.22 -7.75
CA THR A 32 -0.78 -12.24 -6.70
C THR A 32 -0.63 -11.63 -5.30
N VAL A 33 0.01 -10.46 -5.21
CA VAL A 33 0.21 -9.74 -3.94
C VAL A 33 -1.07 -9.02 -3.55
N TYR A 34 -1.77 -8.44 -4.53
CA TYR A 34 -3.11 -7.88 -4.31
C TYR A 34 -4.07 -8.95 -3.78
N ASP A 35 -4.09 -10.14 -4.39
CA ASP A 35 -4.96 -11.25 -3.97
C ASP A 35 -4.68 -11.69 -2.52
N TYR A 36 -3.39 -11.74 -2.13
CA TYR A 36 -3.01 -12.01 -0.74
C TYR A 36 -3.61 -10.96 0.21
N TRP A 37 -3.38 -9.67 -0.04
CA TRP A 37 -3.87 -8.60 0.83
C TRP A 37 -5.40 -8.51 0.85
N TYR A 38 -6.05 -8.68 -0.30
CA TYR A 38 -7.50 -8.69 -0.41
C TYR A 38 -8.11 -9.85 0.40
N SER A 39 -7.63 -11.08 0.20
CA SER A 39 -8.11 -12.25 0.94
C SER A 39 -7.83 -12.16 2.44
N LEU A 40 -6.68 -11.59 2.83
CA LEU A 40 -6.36 -11.32 4.23
C LEU A 40 -7.36 -10.35 4.86
N ILE A 41 -7.66 -9.21 4.22
CA ILE A 41 -8.63 -8.23 4.73
C ILE A 41 -10.02 -8.84 4.84
N GLN A 42 -10.46 -9.60 3.82
CA GLN A 42 -11.77 -10.26 3.83
C GLN A 42 -11.90 -11.24 4.99
N GLY A 43 -10.86 -12.06 5.25
CA GLY A 43 -10.85 -13.05 6.33
C GLY A 43 -10.59 -12.47 7.73
N ALA A 44 -9.88 -11.35 7.84
CA ALA A 44 -9.57 -10.67 9.09
C ALA A 44 -10.63 -9.64 9.53
N SER A 45 -11.65 -9.40 8.70
CA SER A 45 -12.68 -8.37 8.92
C SER A 45 -13.54 -8.58 10.18
N GLY A 46 -13.46 -9.76 10.82
CA GLY A 46 -14.18 -10.06 12.06
C GLY A 46 -15.71 -10.02 11.93
N ASN A 47 -16.23 -9.88 10.71
CA ASN A 47 -17.65 -9.75 10.46
C ASN A 47 -18.31 -11.13 10.63
N SER A 48 -19.36 -11.23 11.42
CA SER A 48 -20.05 -12.48 11.81
C SER A 48 -20.72 -13.22 10.65
N SER A 49 -20.74 -12.63 9.46
CA SER A 49 -21.23 -13.22 8.20
C SER A 49 -20.10 -13.73 7.28
N SER A 50 -18.83 -13.60 7.68
CA SER A 50 -17.72 -14.22 6.97
C SER A 50 -17.63 -15.71 7.33
N ALA A 51 -17.42 -16.57 6.34
CA ALA A 51 -17.05 -17.96 6.59
C ALA A 51 -15.81 -18.00 7.48
N SER A 52 -15.66 -19.06 8.30
CA SER A 52 -14.54 -19.21 9.25
C SER A 52 -13.21 -18.75 8.64
N PRO A 53 -12.36 -17.99 9.37
CA PRO A 53 -11.15 -17.41 8.82
C PRO A 53 -10.33 -18.44 8.05
N ALA A 54 -10.09 -18.18 6.77
CA ALA A 54 -9.24 -18.99 5.91
C ALA A 54 -7.88 -18.31 5.74
N ASN A 55 -6.85 -19.10 5.41
CA ASN A 55 -5.55 -18.53 5.06
C ASN A 55 -5.68 -17.66 3.80
N PRO A 56 -5.00 -16.50 3.76
CA PRO A 56 -4.93 -15.69 2.55
C PRO A 56 -4.34 -16.47 1.38
N ILE A 57 -4.68 -16.07 0.16
CA ILE A 57 -4.13 -16.64 -1.07
C ILE A 57 -2.64 -16.29 -1.12
N SER A 58 -1.77 -17.27 -0.89
CA SER A 58 -0.32 -17.11 -0.92
C SER A 58 0.25 -17.46 -2.30
N ASN A 59 1.35 -16.80 -2.67
CA ASN A 59 2.18 -17.15 -3.84
C ASN A 59 3.49 -17.85 -3.45
N ILE A 60 3.59 -18.37 -2.22
CA ILE A 60 4.72 -19.16 -1.76
C ILE A 60 4.31 -20.63 -1.68
N GLU A 61 5.13 -21.51 -2.25
CA GLU A 61 4.92 -22.96 -2.21
C GLU A 61 5.66 -23.62 -1.03
N GLY A 62 5.26 -24.83 -0.65
CA GLY A 62 5.93 -25.61 0.41
C GLY A 62 5.39 -25.42 1.83
N GLY A 63 4.19 -24.86 1.99
CA GLY A 63 3.51 -24.71 3.28
C GLY A 63 3.98 -23.54 4.14
N ALA A 64 4.74 -22.61 3.56
CA ALA A 64 5.11 -21.37 4.22
C ALA A 64 3.93 -20.40 4.36
N LEU A 65 3.98 -19.52 5.36
CA LEU A 65 3.00 -18.46 5.56
C LEU A 65 3.51 -17.14 4.96
N GLY A 66 2.58 -16.31 4.47
CA GLY A 66 2.88 -14.98 3.93
C GLY A 66 2.79 -14.93 2.40
N TYR A 67 3.51 -13.97 1.82
CA TYR A 67 3.57 -13.75 0.37
C TYR A 67 4.95 -13.21 -0.03
N PHE A 68 5.36 -13.51 -1.25
CA PHE A 68 6.50 -12.89 -1.92
C PHE A 68 6.01 -11.73 -2.78
N SER A 69 6.73 -10.61 -2.83
CA SER A 69 6.36 -9.48 -3.68
C SER A 69 7.55 -8.81 -4.35
N ALA A 70 7.39 -8.52 -5.64
CA ALA A 70 8.25 -7.61 -6.37
C ALA A 70 7.48 -6.31 -6.61
N HIS A 71 8.07 -5.19 -6.18
CA HIS A 71 7.45 -3.87 -6.30
C HIS A 71 8.23 -3.01 -7.30
N GLN A 72 7.50 -2.28 -8.15
CA GLN A 72 8.08 -1.18 -8.91
C GLN A 72 7.75 0.14 -8.21
N ILE A 73 8.79 0.93 -7.95
CA ILE A 73 8.67 2.26 -7.37
C ILE A 73 9.10 3.28 -8.42
N GLN A 74 8.21 4.22 -8.74
CA GLN A 74 8.53 5.37 -9.57
C GLN A 74 8.34 6.65 -8.76
N SER A 75 9.27 7.60 -8.90
CA SER A 75 9.24 8.85 -8.15
C SER A 75 9.49 10.04 -9.05
N VAL A 76 8.67 11.08 -8.90
CA VAL A 76 8.84 12.36 -9.58
C VAL A 76 8.80 13.47 -8.52
N SER A 77 9.72 14.43 -8.63
CA SER A 77 9.77 15.57 -7.72
C SER A 77 9.66 16.88 -8.50
N GLY A 78 8.92 17.84 -7.96
CA GLY A 78 8.71 19.15 -8.57
C GLY A 78 8.52 20.26 -7.54
N MET A 79 8.95 21.46 -7.90
CA MET A 79 8.69 22.66 -7.10
C MET A 79 7.26 23.13 -7.34
N VAL A 80 6.56 23.49 -6.27
CA VAL A 80 5.24 24.12 -6.35
C VAL A 80 5.46 25.59 -6.73
N GLN A 81 4.81 26.05 -7.80
CA GLN A 81 4.86 27.45 -8.25
C GLN A 81 3.74 28.26 -7.61
#